data_AF-A0A396KUH4-F1
#
_entry.id   AF-A0A396KUH4-F1
#
_cell.length_a   1.000
_cell.length_b   1.000
_cell.length_c   1.000
_cell.angle_alpha   90.00
_cell.angle_beta   90.00
_cell.angle_gamma   90.00
#
_symmetry.space_group_name_H-M   'P 1'
#
loop_
_entity.id
_entity.type
_entity.pdbx_description
1 polymer ?
#
loop_
_entity_poly.entity_id
_entity_poly.type
_entity_poly.pdbx_seq_one_letter_code
_entity_poly.pdbx_strand_id
1 'polypeptide(L)'
;MAYDFEKEKREAMEAGNRALHSLREAQTNLDSARSWGLWDMFGGGTITSLIKSSRMDRAKQNMEQAKYDLRSFSKELNDVSMVINLDIETGDFLSFADWFFDNFFVDWMVQDRINKARDQVRDAIWKVENVMRELERY
;
A
#
# COMPACT_ATOMS: atom_id res chain seq x y z
N MET A 1 -30.91 8.73 6.54
CA MET A 1 -29.70 9.56 6.75
C MET A 1 -28.69 8.88 7.65
N ALA A 2 -28.99 8.50 8.90
CA ALA A 2 -28.01 7.77 9.75
C ALA A 2 -27.64 6.34 9.26
N TYR A 3 -28.54 5.67 8.55
CA TYR A 3 -28.32 4.30 8.05
C TYR A 3 -27.24 4.21 6.95
N ASP A 4 -27.04 5.30 6.20
CA ASP A 4 -26.05 5.36 5.12
C ASP A 4 -24.64 5.53 5.72
N PHE A 5 -24.50 6.45 6.67
CA PHE A 5 -23.22 6.75 7.32
C PHE A 5 -22.57 5.54 8.00
N GLU A 6 -23.30 4.79 8.82
CA GLU A 6 -22.75 3.60 9.49
C GLU A 6 -22.32 2.51 8.50
N LYS A 7 -23.02 2.42 7.36
CA LYS A 7 -22.66 1.50 6.29
C LYS A 7 -21.38 1.96 5.59
N GLU A 8 -21.32 3.20 5.13
CA GLU A 8 -20.17 3.78 4.42
C GLU A 8 -18.91 3.77 5.31
N LYS A 9 -19.06 4.11 6.60
CA LYS A 9 -17.96 4.01 7.59
C LYS A 9 -17.44 2.58 7.72
N ARG A 10 -18.33 1.59 7.80
CA ARG A 10 -17.92 0.18 7.88
C ARG A 10 -17.21 -0.25 6.60
N GLU A 11 -17.71 0.13 5.43
CA GLU A 11 -17.08 -0.18 4.14
C GLU A 11 -15.68 0.45 4.03
N ALA A 12 -15.51 1.69 4.49
CA ALA A 12 -14.21 2.34 4.59
C ALA A 12 -13.26 1.62 5.57
N MET A 13 -13.74 1.22 6.75
CA MET A 13 -12.94 0.44 7.72
C MET A 13 -12.54 -0.93 7.19
N GLU A 14 -13.44 -1.63 6.50
CA GLU A 14 -13.13 -2.92 5.86
C GLU A 14 -12.12 -2.74 4.72
N ALA A 15 -12.27 -1.72 3.89
CA ALA A 15 -11.33 -1.40 2.82
C ALA A 15 -9.95 -1.00 3.38
N GLY A 16 -9.91 -0.21 4.46
CA GLY A 16 -8.68 0.16 5.16
C GLY A 16 -7.93 -1.05 5.72
N ASN A 17 -8.65 -1.99 6.35
CA ASN A 17 -8.06 -3.24 6.83
C ASN A 17 -7.46 -4.09 5.70
N ARG A 18 -8.16 -4.20 4.57
CA ARG A 18 -7.63 -4.89 3.37
C ARG A 18 -6.37 -4.20 2.85
N ALA A 19 -6.40 -2.87 2.73
CA ALA A 19 -5.25 -2.09 2.29
C ALA A 19 -4.04 -2.27 3.21
N LEU A 20 -4.22 -2.22 4.54
CA LEU A 20 -3.16 -2.48 5.51
C LEU A 20 -2.56 -3.88 5.38
N HIS A 21 -3.42 -4.89 5.22
CA HIS A 21 -2.98 -6.27 5.05
C HIS A 21 -2.08 -6.41 3.82
N SER A 22 -2.57 -5.97 2.66
CA SER A 22 -1.84 -6.05 1.38
C SER A 22 -0.55 -5.22 1.39
N LEU A 23 -0.55 -4.03 2.01
CA LEU A 23 0.66 -3.21 2.17
C LEU A 23 1.72 -3.90 3.06
N ARG A 24 1.31 -4.56 4.14
CA ARG A 24 2.24 -5.31 5.02
C ARG A 24 2.80 -6.55 4.32
N GLU A 25 2.00 -7.23 3.50
CA GLU A 25 2.49 -8.31 2.63
C GLU A 25 3.48 -7.79 1.59
N ALA A 26 3.19 -6.66 0.95
CA ALA A 26 4.10 -6.01 0.01
C ALA A 26 5.43 -5.64 0.69
N GLN A 27 5.39 -5.05 1.89
CA GLN A 27 6.57 -4.73 2.69
C GLN A 27 7.43 -5.97 2.96
N THR A 28 6.81 -7.05 3.45
CA THR A 28 7.51 -8.30 3.78
C THR A 28 8.22 -8.91 2.56
N ASN A 29 7.57 -8.85 1.39
CA ASN A 29 8.14 -9.37 0.15
C ASN A 29 9.26 -8.48 -0.40
N LEU A 30 9.13 -7.15 -0.30
CA LEU A 30 10.21 -6.22 -0.68
C LEU A 30 11.45 -6.36 0.22
N ASP A 31 11.26 -6.56 1.53
CA ASP A 31 12.33 -6.82 2.50
C ASP A 31 13.12 -8.10 2.15
N SER A 32 12.38 -9.13 1.74
CA SER A 32 12.93 -10.40 1.28
C SER A 32 13.69 -10.25 -0.04
N ALA A 33 13.17 -9.46 -0.98
CA ALA A 33 13.82 -9.22 -2.28
C ALA A 33 15.17 -8.50 -2.14
N ARG A 34 15.28 -7.51 -1.23
CA ARG A 34 16.55 -6.82 -0.92
C ARG A 34 17.59 -7.77 -0.33
N SER A 35 17.19 -8.60 0.64
CA SER A 35 18.10 -9.48 1.35
C SER A 35 18.81 -10.43 0.38
N TRP A 36 18.12 -10.95 -0.63
CA TRP A 36 18.74 -11.79 -1.68
C TRP A 36 19.62 -11.00 -2.67
N GLY A 37 19.31 -9.73 -2.95
CA GLY A 37 20.15 -8.88 -3.80
C GLY A 37 21.57 -8.67 -3.26
N LEU A 38 21.74 -8.72 -1.94
CA LEU A 38 23.05 -8.63 -1.27
C LEU A 38 23.81 -9.95 -1.24
N TRP A 39 23.12 -11.10 -1.33
CA TRP A 39 23.74 -12.43 -1.32
C TRP A 39 24.49 -12.76 -2.63
N ASP A 40 24.12 -12.13 -3.75
CA ASP A 40 24.82 -12.28 -5.05
C ASP A 40 26.28 -11.78 -5.01
N MET A 41 26.66 -10.97 -4.00
CA MET A 41 28.01 -10.39 -3.89
C MET A 41 28.98 -11.19 -3.02
N PHE A 42 28.53 -12.19 -2.26
CA PHE A 42 29.37 -12.88 -1.26
C PHE A 42 29.60 -14.39 -1.50
N GLY A 43 28.91 -15.03 -2.45
CA GLY A 43 29.05 -16.47 -2.68
C GLY A 43 28.90 -16.85 -4.14
N GLY A 44 30.01 -16.89 -4.87
CA GLY A 44 30.04 -17.30 -6.28
C GLY A 44 29.41 -18.68 -6.51
N GLY A 45 28.63 -18.80 -7.57
CA GLY A 45 28.16 -20.09 -8.09
C GLY A 45 26.75 -20.06 -8.69
N THR A 46 26.67 -19.71 -9.98
CA THR A 46 25.78 -20.23 -11.06
C THR A 46 24.40 -20.87 -10.75
N ILE A 47 23.66 -20.50 -9.69
CA ILE A 47 22.30 -21.00 -9.41
C ILE A 47 21.23 -19.88 -9.44
N THR A 48 21.59 -18.60 -9.45
CA THR A 48 20.65 -17.56 -8.98
C THR A 48 19.67 -16.98 -10.02
N SER A 49 19.76 -17.23 -11.33
CA SER A 49 18.89 -16.52 -12.30
C SER A 49 17.40 -16.92 -12.27
N LEU A 50 17.05 -18.21 -12.09
CA LEU A 50 15.65 -18.67 -12.18
C LEU A 50 14.85 -18.45 -10.89
N ILE A 51 15.50 -18.53 -9.73
CA ILE A 51 14.84 -18.27 -8.43
C ILE A 51 14.67 -16.75 -8.20
N LYS A 52 15.56 -15.92 -8.78
CA LYS A 52 15.56 -14.46 -8.64
C LYS A 52 14.39 -13.76 -9.34
N SER A 53 13.90 -14.26 -10.50
CA SER A 53 12.68 -13.70 -11.13
C SER A 53 11.45 -13.88 -10.23
N SER A 54 11.26 -15.10 -9.69
CA SER A 54 10.02 -15.45 -8.97
C SER A 54 9.71 -14.57 -7.75
N ARG A 55 10.73 -14.07 -7.05
CA ARG A 55 10.55 -13.20 -5.87
C ARG A 55 10.26 -11.76 -6.24
N MET A 56 10.90 -11.25 -7.29
CA MET A 56 10.58 -9.92 -7.83
C MET A 56 9.18 -9.92 -8.43
N ASP A 57 8.80 -10.99 -9.13
CA ASP A 57 7.45 -11.16 -9.68
C ASP A 57 6.40 -11.22 -8.56
N ARG A 58 6.68 -11.92 -7.45
CA ARG A 58 5.82 -11.90 -6.25
C ARG A 58 5.75 -10.52 -5.59
N ALA A 59 6.85 -9.79 -5.48
CA ALA A 59 6.84 -8.44 -4.93
C ALA A 59 5.96 -7.50 -5.79
N LYS A 60 6.02 -7.63 -7.12
CA LYS A 60 5.15 -6.94 -8.07
C LYS A 60 3.68 -7.29 -7.87
N GLN A 61 3.35 -8.57 -7.78
CA GLN A 61 1.97 -9.02 -7.55
C GLN A 61 1.40 -8.47 -6.23
N ASN A 62 2.15 -8.55 -5.13
CA ASN A 62 1.67 -8.04 -3.85
C ASN A 62 1.54 -6.52 -3.84
N MET A 63 2.41 -5.81 -4.54
CA MET A 63 2.26 -4.35 -4.66
C MET A 63 1.07 -3.96 -5.54
N GLU A 64 0.83 -4.66 -6.66
CA GLU A 64 -0.39 -4.45 -7.48
C GLU A 64 -1.65 -4.66 -6.63
N GLN A 65 -1.66 -5.70 -5.79
CA GLN A 65 -2.75 -5.95 -4.86
C GLN A 65 -2.88 -4.81 -3.83
N ALA A 66 -1.77 -4.38 -3.23
CA ALA A 66 -1.77 -3.26 -2.30
C ALA A 66 -2.25 -1.96 -2.94
N LYS A 67 -1.88 -1.69 -4.19
CA LYS A 67 -2.36 -0.56 -4.98
C LYS A 67 -3.88 -0.62 -5.18
N TYR A 68 -4.39 -1.78 -5.56
CA TYR A 68 -5.82 -1.98 -5.77
C TYR A 68 -6.61 -1.74 -4.46
N ASP A 69 -6.17 -2.34 -3.36
CA ASP A 69 -6.85 -2.22 -2.07
C ASP A 69 -6.76 -0.81 -1.49
N LEU A 70 -5.60 -0.16 -1.63
CA LEU A 70 -5.42 1.24 -1.23
C LEU A 70 -6.32 2.18 -2.05
N ARG A 71 -6.51 1.91 -3.35
CA ARG A 71 -7.40 2.69 -4.21
C ARG A 71 -8.87 2.50 -3.83
N SER A 72 -9.25 1.26 -3.51
CA SER A 72 -10.58 0.98 -2.97
C SER A 72 -10.79 1.75 -1.67
N PHE A 73 -9.84 1.71 -0.74
CA PHE A 73 -9.93 2.46 0.51
C PHE A 73 -10.06 3.97 0.29
N SER A 74 -9.24 4.55 -0.60
CA SER A 74 -9.33 5.97 -0.96
C SER A 74 -10.71 6.35 -1.49
N LYS A 75 -11.36 5.46 -2.26
CA LYS A 75 -12.70 5.72 -2.79
C LYS A 75 -13.75 5.71 -1.67
N GLU A 76 -13.79 4.65 -0.86
CA GLU A 76 -14.75 4.56 0.25
C GLU A 76 -14.55 5.70 1.26
N LEU A 77 -13.29 6.08 1.52
CA LEU A 77 -12.96 7.19 2.39
C LEU A 77 -13.48 8.53 1.85
N ASN A 78 -13.36 8.76 0.53
CA ASN A 78 -13.91 9.95 -0.10
C ASN A 78 -15.44 10.00 0.06
N ASP A 79 -16.11 8.86 -0.10
CA ASP A 79 -17.56 8.76 0.08
C ASP A 79 -17.98 9.09 1.53
N VAL A 80 -17.26 8.57 2.53
CA VAL A 80 -17.47 8.95 3.95
C VAL A 80 -17.20 10.44 4.19
N SER A 81 -16.13 10.99 3.60
CA SER A 81 -15.75 12.40 3.78
C SER A 81 -16.82 13.36 3.26
N MET A 82 -17.52 13.01 2.17
CA MET A 82 -18.63 13.79 1.63
C MET A 82 -19.87 13.76 2.54
N VAL A 83 -20.03 12.73 3.36
CA VAL A 83 -21.20 12.56 4.24
C VAL A 83 -21.05 13.36 5.54
N ILE A 84 -19.83 13.45 6.12
CA ILE A 84 -19.61 14.06 7.44
C ILE A 84 -18.51 15.13 7.49
N ASN A 85 -17.96 15.54 6.35
CA ASN A 85 -16.93 16.57 6.24
C ASN A 85 -15.67 16.23 7.08
N LEU A 86 -15.10 15.03 6.89
CA LEU A 86 -13.80 14.65 7.46
C LEU A 86 -12.69 15.52 6.85
N ASP A 87 -12.23 16.52 7.59
CA ASP A 87 -11.69 17.74 6.96
C ASP A 87 -10.18 17.75 6.71
N ILE A 88 -9.34 17.10 7.54
CA ILE A 88 -7.87 17.35 7.49
C ILE A 88 -7.04 16.10 7.18
N GLU A 89 -7.10 15.02 7.97
CA GLU A 89 -6.24 13.84 7.74
C GLU A 89 -6.72 13.01 6.54
N THR A 90 -8.03 12.94 6.34
CA THR A 90 -8.65 12.30 5.17
C THR A 90 -8.27 13.00 3.86
N GLY A 91 -8.27 14.35 3.82
CA GLY A 91 -7.87 15.11 2.64
C GLY A 91 -6.39 14.95 2.26
N ASP A 92 -5.50 14.91 3.25
CA ASP A 92 -4.07 14.60 3.04
C ASP A 92 -3.87 13.17 2.51
N PHE A 93 -4.69 12.22 2.97
CA PHE A 93 -4.64 10.85 2.48
C PHE A 93 -5.10 10.73 1.02
N LEU A 94 -6.21 11.37 0.64
CA LEU A 94 -6.71 11.33 -0.75
C LEU A 94 -5.68 11.92 -1.72
N SER A 95 -5.08 13.05 -1.36
CA SER A 95 -4.01 13.68 -2.15
C SER A 95 -2.78 12.79 -2.27
N PHE A 96 -2.43 12.08 -1.19
CA PHE A 96 -1.35 11.09 -1.20
C PHE A 96 -1.68 9.90 -2.11
N ALA A 97 -2.90 9.37 -2.04
CA ALA A 97 -3.32 8.20 -2.80
C ALA A 97 -3.23 8.48 -4.31
N ASP A 98 -3.71 9.64 -4.75
CA ASP A 98 -3.61 10.08 -6.16
C ASP A 98 -2.15 10.09 -6.65
N TRP A 99 -1.26 10.77 -5.91
CA TRP A 99 0.17 10.79 -6.23
C TRP A 99 0.82 9.40 -6.18
N PHE A 100 0.43 8.56 -5.21
CA PHE A 100 0.95 7.22 -5.04
C PHE A 100 0.61 6.33 -6.23
N PHE A 101 -0.62 6.41 -6.76
CA PHE A 101 -1.07 5.59 -7.89
C PHE A 101 -0.50 6.03 -9.23
N ASP A 102 -0.42 7.33 -9.47
CA ASP A 102 0.00 7.86 -10.77
C ASP A 102 1.52 7.85 -10.94
N ASN A 103 2.24 8.27 -9.89
CA ASN A 103 3.66 8.56 -10.02
C ASN A 103 4.53 7.50 -9.34
N PHE A 104 4.25 7.17 -8.08
CA PHE A 104 5.07 6.21 -7.35
C PHE A 104 4.88 4.77 -7.85
N PHE A 105 3.63 4.33 -8.02
CA PHE A 105 3.33 2.96 -8.40
C PHE A 105 3.91 2.59 -9.78
N VAL A 106 3.84 3.51 -10.75
CA VAL A 106 4.42 3.28 -12.07
C VAL A 106 5.95 3.32 -12.02
N ASP A 107 6.51 4.25 -11.26
CA ASP A 107 7.96 4.41 -11.11
C ASP A 107 8.65 3.19 -10.50
N TRP A 108 8.09 2.58 -9.45
CA TRP A 108 8.76 1.50 -8.74
C TRP A 108 8.76 0.17 -9.51
N MET A 109 7.84 0.00 -10.48
CA MET A 109 7.83 -1.16 -11.38
C MET A 109 9.11 -1.26 -12.24
N VAL A 110 9.86 -0.16 -12.33
CA VAL A 110 11.21 -0.13 -12.90
C VAL A 110 12.18 -0.80 -11.92
N GLN A 111 12.91 -1.81 -12.42
CA GLN A 111 13.61 -2.84 -11.63
C GLN A 111 14.52 -2.39 -10.48
N ASP A 112 15.00 -1.14 -10.46
CA ASP A 112 16.06 -0.69 -9.55
C ASP A 112 15.57 0.04 -8.28
N ARG A 113 14.24 0.14 -8.06
CA ARG A 113 13.69 1.04 -7.03
C ARG A 113 13.17 0.36 -5.76
N ILE A 114 13.69 -0.82 -5.39
CA ILE A 114 13.23 -1.59 -4.22
C ILE A 114 13.31 -0.79 -2.91
N ASN A 115 14.41 -0.09 -2.65
CA ASN A 115 14.55 0.67 -1.40
C ASN A 115 13.53 1.80 -1.28
N LYS A 116 13.36 2.57 -2.37
CA LYS A 116 12.32 3.61 -2.44
C LYS A 116 10.92 3.01 -2.26
N ALA A 117 10.67 1.85 -2.86
CA ALA A 117 9.38 1.17 -2.72
C ALA A 117 9.05 0.80 -1.27
N ARG A 118 10.05 0.32 -0.52
CA ARG A 118 9.88 -0.04 0.90
C ARG A 118 9.52 1.15 1.76
N ASP A 119 10.26 2.25 1.60
CA ASP A 119 10.01 3.46 2.38
C ASP A 119 8.61 3.99 2.10
N GLN A 120 8.20 4.02 0.84
CA GLN A 120 6.86 4.49 0.44
C GLN A 120 5.72 3.54 0.87
N VAL A 121 5.94 2.23 0.88
CA VAL A 121 4.97 1.27 1.45
C VAL A 121 4.84 1.48 2.96
N ARG A 122 5.93 1.74 3.68
CA ARG A 122 5.87 2.06 5.11
C ARG A 122 5.10 3.36 5.36
N ASP A 123 5.35 4.39 4.55
CA ASP A 123 4.62 5.66 4.64
C ASP A 123 3.13 5.46 4.36
N ALA A 124 2.78 4.63 3.37
CA ALA A 124 1.40 4.26 3.07
C ALA A 124 0.73 3.54 4.25
N ILE A 125 1.40 2.58 4.88
CA ILE A 125 0.90 1.89 6.09
C ILE A 125 0.59 2.90 7.18
N TRP A 126 1.52 3.80 7.49
CA TRP A 126 1.35 4.81 8.53
C TRP A 126 0.17 5.75 8.24
N LYS A 127 0.03 6.18 6.98
CA LYS A 127 -1.09 7.03 6.54
C LYS A 127 -2.44 6.31 6.65
N VAL A 128 -2.54 5.06 6.22
CA VAL A 128 -3.79 4.27 6.37
C VAL A 128 -4.11 4.05 7.86
N GLU A 129 -3.12 3.73 8.70
CA GLU A 129 -3.34 3.57 10.14
C GLU A 129 -3.83 4.86 10.81
N ASN A 130 -3.32 6.03 10.41
CA ASN A 130 -3.83 7.31 10.93
C ASN A 130 -5.29 7.53 10.58
N VAL A 131 -5.64 7.39 9.30
CA VAL A 131 -7.02 7.60 8.84
C VAL A 131 -7.97 6.59 9.50
N MET A 132 -7.56 5.32 9.62
CA MET A 132 -8.38 4.33 10.32
C MET A 132 -8.59 4.68 11.80
N ARG A 133 -7.56 5.19 12.50
CA ARG A 133 -7.71 5.70 13.87
C ARG A 133 -8.64 6.89 13.95
N GLU A 134 -8.68 7.74 12.93
CA GLU A 134 -9.62 8.86 12.85
C GLU A 134 -11.04 8.34 12.64
N LEU A 135 -11.26 7.46 11.66
CA LEU A 135 -12.56 6.82 11.40
C LEU A 135 -13.13 6.09 12.61
N GLU A 136 -12.30 5.44 13.42
CA GLU A 136 -12.73 4.77 14.65
C GLU A 136 -13.22 5.72 15.75
N ARG A 137 -12.78 6.98 15.74
CA ARG A 137 -13.12 8.00 16.76
C ARG A 137 -14.46 8.69 16.52
N TYR A 138 -14.91 8.71 15.27
CA TYR A 138 -16.25 9.17 14.90
C TYR A 138 -17.29 8.09 15.16
#